data_AF-A0A258BQJ9-F1
#
_entry.id   AF-A0A258BQJ9-F1
#
_cell.length_a   1.000
_cell.length_b   1.000
_cell.length_c   1.000
_cell.angle_alpha   90.00
_cell.angle_beta   90.00
_cell.angle_gamma   90.00
#
_symmetry.space_group_name_H-M   'P 1'
#
loop_
_entity.id
_entity.type
_entity.pdbx_description
1 polymer ?
#
loop_
_entity_poly.entity_id
_entity_poly.type
_entity_poly.pdbx_seq_one_letter_code
_entity_poly.pdbx_strand_id
1 'polypeptide(L)' 'MARPFFRVIVAKMGTANDIEKGLSDWAREHYGAAAAIAGLRRLSGGASQETWAFEIEAGEKSEPLILRRA' A
#
# COMPACT_ATOMS: atom_id res chain seq x y z
N MET A 1 -9.19 -14.61 17.75
CA MET A 1 -9.57 -13.41 16.95
C MET A 1 -8.26 -12.80 16.46
N ALA A 2 -7.83 -13.13 15.24
CA ALA A 2 -6.54 -12.70 14.70
C ALA A 2 -6.61 -11.21 14.36
N ARG A 3 -5.77 -10.40 15.00
CA ARG A 3 -5.60 -8.98 14.66
C ARG A 3 -4.69 -8.92 13.42
N PRO A 4 -5.13 -8.41 12.27
CA PRO A 4 -4.22 -8.16 11.17
C PRO A 4 -3.31 -7.01 11.59
N PHE A 5 -2.02 -7.31 11.78
CA PHE A 5 -1.01 -6.29 12.02
C PHE A 5 -0.73 -5.58 10.69
N PHE A 6 -1.44 -4.49 10.42
CA PHE A 6 -1.20 -3.68 9.24
C PHE A 6 0.09 -2.86 9.43
N ARG A 7 1.07 -3.07 8.54
CA ARG A 7 2.30 -2.27 8.50
C ARG A 7 1.99 -0.93 7.82
N VAL A 8 2.38 0.18 8.45
CA VAL A 8 2.21 1.53 7.92
C VAL A 8 3.44 1.92 7.11
N ILE A 9 3.22 2.40 5.89
CA ILE A 9 4.26 2.96 5.00
C ILE A 9 3.94 4.45 4.79
N VAL A 10 4.96 5.28 4.57
CA VAL A 10 4.85 6.73 4.31
C VAL A 10 5.64 7.07 3.04
N ALA A 11 5.01 7.69 2.04
CA ALA A 11 5.64 8.10 0.77
C ALA A 11 5.34 9.57 0.40
N LYS A 12 6.21 10.22 -0.40
CA LYS A 12 6.10 11.66 -0.76
C LYS A 12 5.56 11.86 -2.20
N MET A 13 4.47 12.64 -2.27
CA MET A 13 3.61 13.18 -3.37
C MET A 13 3.79 12.79 -4.85
N GLY A 14 2.64 12.37 -5.42
CA GLY A 14 2.11 12.73 -6.74
C GLY A 14 0.62 12.31 -6.84
N THR A 15 -0.01 12.44 -8.00
CA THR A 15 -1.40 11.98 -8.29
C THR A 15 -1.62 10.49 -7.96
N ALA A 16 -2.85 9.98 -8.03
CA ALA A 16 -3.12 8.55 -7.73
C ALA A 16 -2.17 7.58 -8.49
N ASN A 17 -1.77 7.97 -9.71
CA ASN A 17 -0.82 7.24 -10.54
C ASN A 17 0.62 7.23 -9.97
N ASP A 18 1.03 8.31 -9.32
CA ASP A 18 2.34 8.40 -8.66
C ASP A 18 2.38 7.58 -7.37
N ILE A 19 1.26 7.49 -6.66
CA ILE A 19 1.12 6.60 -5.48
C ILE A 19 1.25 5.15 -5.93
N GLU A 20 0.55 4.76 -6.99
CA GLU A 20 0.64 3.40 -7.55
C GLU A 20 2.07 3.05 -7.95
N LYS A 21 2.76 3.95 -8.66
CA LYS A 21 4.16 3.75 -9.06
C LYS A 21 5.09 3.64 -7.86
N GLY A 22 4.95 4.51 -6.87
CA GLY A 22 5.77 4.48 -5.65
C GLY A 22 5.55 3.22 -4.83
N LEU A 23 4.30 2.77 -4.69
CA LEU A 23 3.97 1.53 -4.01
C LEU A 23 4.48 0.29 -4.77
N SER A 24 4.43 0.31 -6.10
CA SER A 24 4.95 -0.78 -6.94
C SER A 24 6.47 -0.92 -6.82
N ASP A 25 7.19 0.19 -6.81
CA ASP A 25 8.65 0.22 -6.63
C ASP A 25 9.04 -0.29 -5.23
N TRP A 26 8.37 0.23 -4.20
CA TRP A 26 8.51 -0.24 -2.83
C TRP A 26 8.18 -1.73 -2.67
N ALA A 27 7.11 -2.22 -3.30
CA ALA A 27 6.73 -3.63 -3.26
C ALA A 27 7.83 -4.52 -3.83
N ARG A 28 8.45 -4.11 -4.95
CA ARG A 28 9.54 -4.85 -5.57
C ARG A 28 10.80 -4.86 -4.72
N GLU A 29 11.11 -3.74 -4.06
CA GLU A 29 12.26 -3.64 -3.15
C GLU A 29 12.11 -4.54 -1.92
N HIS A 30 10.90 -4.66 -1.36
CA HIS A 30 10.67 -5.37 -0.10
C HIS A 30 10.16 -6.81 -0.23
N TYR A 31 9.41 -7.13 -1.28
CA TYR A 31 8.81 -8.46 -1.50
C TYR A 31 9.42 -9.19 -2.72
N GLY A 32 10.33 -8.53 -3.45
CA GLY A 32 11.04 -9.08 -4.61
C GLY A 32 10.47 -8.62 -5.94
N ALA A 33 11.26 -8.74 -7.01
CA ALA A 33 10.96 -8.15 -8.32
C ALA A 33 9.63 -8.58 -8.96
N ALA A 34 9.09 -9.74 -8.57
CA ALA A 34 7.81 -10.26 -9.05
C ALA A 34 6.59 -9.72 -8.26
N ALA A 35 6.82 -8.95 -7.19
CA ALA A 35 5.73 -8.41 -6.39
C ALA A 35 4.95 -7.34 -7.17
N ALA A 36 3.63 -7.38 -7.01
CA ALA A 36 2.69 -6.43 -7.59
C ALA A 36 1.76 -5.89 -6.51
N ILE A 37 1.25 -4.67 -6.72
CA ILE A 37 0.19 -4.11 -5.89
C ILE A 37 -1.17 -4.39 -6.54
N ALA A 38 -2.18 -4.64 -5.72
CA ALA A 38 -3.55 -4.85 -6.16
C ALA A 38 -4.54 -4.06 -5.29
N GLY A 39 -5.72 -3.78 -5.84
CA GLY A 39 -6.85 -3.24 -5.06
C GLY A 39 -6.60 -1.87 -4.41
N LEU A 40 -5.72 -1.03 -4.98
CA LEU A 40 -5.40 0.30 -4.43
C LEU A 40 -6.66 1.17 -4.38
N ARG A 41 -7.04 1.58 -3.17
CA ARG A 41 -8.20 2.47 -2.96
C ARG A 41 -7.95 3.45 -1.84
N ARG A 42 -8.43 4.68 -2.03
CA ARG A 42 -8.43 5.69 -0.98
C ARG A 42 -9.51 5.37 0.05
N LEU A 43 -9.14 5.40 1.33
CA LEU A 43 -10.07 5.32 2.44
C LEU A 43 -10.46 6.73 2.87
N SER A 44 -11.75 6.95 3.13
CA SER A 44 -12.27 8.20 3.71
C SER A 44 -11.91 8.27 5.20
N GLY A 45 -10.64 8.55 5.50
CA GLY A 45 -10.08 8.60 6.85
C GLY A 45 -10.07 10.02 7.44
N GLY A 46 -11.23 10.66 7.57
CA GLY A 46 -11.35 11.99 8.20
C GLY A 46 -10.65 13.14 7.45
N ALA A 47 -10.94 14.38 7.84
CA ALA A 47 -10.59 15.61 7.10
C ALA A 47 -9.09 15.90 6.94
N SER A 48 -8.18 15.09 7.52
CA SER A 48 -6.75 15.43 7.59
C SER A 48 -5.79 14.30 7.24
N GLN A 49 -6.24 13.07 6.97
CA GLN A 49 -5.34 11.95 6.68
C GLN A 49 -5.66 11.29 5.34
N GLU A 50 -4.68 11.28 4.45
CA GLU A 50 -4.75 10.48 3.23
C GLU A 50 -4.38 9.04 3.57
N THR A 51 -5.39 8.18 3.67
CA THR A 51 -5.21 6.74 3.94
C THR A 51 -5.54 5.95 2.69
N TRP A 52 -4.69 4.99 2.34
CA TRP A 52 -4.91 4.09 1.21
C TRP A 52 -4.83 2.64 1.66
N ALA A 53 -5.72 1.80 1.15
CA ALA A 53 -5.65 0.36 1.30
C ALA A 53 -5.25 -0.28 -0.02
N PHE A 54 -4.41 -1.30 0.04
CA PHE A 54 -3.96 -2.09 -1.09
C PHE A 54 -3.49 -3.46 -0.62
N GLU A 55 -3.24 -4.36 -1.55
CA GLU A 55 -2.66 -5.68 -1.30
C GLU A 55 -1.34 -5.81 -2.05
N ILE A 56 -0.42 -6.60 -1.51
CA ILE A 56 0.78 -7.06 -2.23
C ILE A 56 0.60 -8.50 -2.62
N GLU A 57 0.69 -8.78 -3.92
CA GLU A 57 0.73 -10.12 -4.48
C GLU A 57 2.19 -10.49 -4.75
N ALA A 58 2.71 -11.50 -4.04
CA ALA A 58 4.06 -12.01 -4.22
C ALA A 58 4.05 -13.55 -4.23
N GLY A 59 4.00 -14.12 -5.43
CA GLY A 59 3.84 -15.57 -5.61
C GLY A 59 2.45 -16.04 -5.16
N GLU A 60 2.40 -17.04 -4.28
CA GLU A 60 1.13 -17.59 -3.75
C GLU A 60 0.60 -16.82 -2.52
N LYS A 61 1.26 -15.73 -2.12
CA LYS A 61 0.90 -14.96 -0.92
C LYS A 61 0.35 -13.61 -1.32
N SER A 62 -0.79 -13.25 -0.73
CA SER A 62 -1.34 -11.90 -0.74
C SER A 62 -1.30 -11.32 0.67
N GLU A 63 -0.76 -10.11 0.82
CA GLU A 63 -0.66 -9.39 2.10
C GLU A 63 -1.38 -8.04 2.03
N PRO A 64 -2.42 -7.80 2.85
CA PRO A 64 -3.13 -6.53 2.86
C PRO A 64 -2.38 -5.47 3.67
N LEU A 65 -2.21 -4.27 3.10
CA LEU A 65 -1.44 -3.17 3.66
C LEU A 65 -2.22 -1.84 3.66
N ILE A 66 -1.81 -0.95 4.56
CA ILE A 66 -2.37 0.41 4.68
C ILE A 66 -1.24 1.44 4.59
N LEU A 67 -1.32 2.33 3.60
CA LEU A 67 -0.49 3.52 3.53
C LEU A 67 -1.17 4.62 4.35
N ARG A 68 -0.46 5.21 5.33
CA ARG A 68 -0.94 6.38 6.08
C ARG A 68 -0.01 7.53 5.85
N ARG A 69 -0.55 8.65 5.40
CA ARG A 69 0.18 9.90 5.24
C ARG A 69 -0.23 10.90 6.32
N ALA A 70 0.75 11.43 7.02
CA ALA A 70 0.62 12.56 7.96
C ALA A 70 0.78 13.90 7.23
#